data_AF-X0TJB1-F1
#
_entry.id   AF-X0TJB1-F1
#
_cell.length_a   1.000
_cell.length_b   1.000
_cell.length_c   1.000
_cell.angle_alpha   90.00
_cell.angle_beta   90.00
_cell.angle_gamma   90.00
#
_symmetry.space_group_name_H-M   'P 1'
#
loop_
_entity.id
_entity.type
_entity.pdbx_description
1 polymer ?
#
loop_
_entity_poly.entity_id
_entity_poly.type
_entity_poly.pdbx_seq_one_letter_code
_entity_poly.pdbx_strand_id
1 'polypeptide(L)'
;MKGKRINYFKYFSLFFTIAVLVFITGCTGPDPIVPIINSVTYHGNDSTAGTVPVDPASPYESGASVTVLGNKGDLIRINDEGTSYYFTG
;
A
#
# COMPACT_ATOMS: atom_id res chain seq x y z
N MET A 1 55.33 35.61 22.82
CA MET A 1 53.90 35.26 22.71
C MET A 1 53.76 33.75 22.88
N LYS A 2 53.13 33.26 23.95
CA LYS A 2 52.94 31.81 24.16
C LYS A 2 51.78 31.33 23.28
N GLY A 3 52.11 30.72 22.14
CA GLY A 3 51.13 30.07 21.27
C GLY A 3 50.50 28.89 21.99
N LYS A 4 49.19 28.98 22.26
CA LYS A 4 48.42 27.91 22.91
C LYS A 4 48.27 26.77 21.92
N ARG A 5 48.87 25.61 22.21
CA ARG A 5 48.76 24.43 21.33
C ARG A 5 47.32 23.90 21.34
N ILE A 6 46.74 23.75 20.14
CA ILE A 6 45.38 23.25 19.93
C ILE A 6 45.46 21.72 19.77
N ASN A 7 44.61 21.00 20.51
CA ASN A 7 44.58 19.53 20.50
C ASN A 7 43.47 19.02 19.58
N TYR A 8 43.82 18.68 18.33
CA TYR A 8 42.90 18.25 17.28
C TYR A 8 42.16 16.94 17.56
N PHE A 9 42.70 16.05 18.42
CA PHE A 9 42.03 14.80 18.81
C PHE A 9 40.74 15.07 19.60
N LYS A 10 40.72 16.13 20.42
CA LYS A 10 39.51 16.56 21.13
C LYS A 10 38.43 17.07 20.16
N TYR A 11 38.82 17.80 19.12
CA TYR A 11 37.88 18.30 18.11
C TYR A 11 37.37 17.19 17.20
N PHE A 12 38.21 16.20 16.87
CA PHE A 12 37.80 15.01 16.11
C PHE A 12 36.80 14.18 16.91
N SER A 13 37.09 13.92 18.20
CA SER A 13 36.17 13.23 19.10
C SER A 13 34.86 14.00 19.27
N LEU A 14 34.91 15.33 19.43
CA LEU A 14 33.73 16.18 19.55
C LEU A 14 32.89 16.21 18.25
N PHE A 15 33.53 16.24 17.09
CA PHE A 15 32.85 16.17 15.80
C PHE A 15 32.17 14.82 15.62
N PHE A 16 32.86 13.73 15.96
CA PHE A 16 32.31 12.38 15.87
C PHE A 16 31.12 12.17 16.79
N THR A 17 31.18 12.68 18.04
CA THR A 17 30.03 12.59 18.96
C THR A 17 28.84 13.42 18.49
N ILE A 18 29.06 14.63 17.95
CA ILE A 18 27.99 15.46 17.37
C ILE A 18 27.39 14.77 16.14
N ALA A 19 28.22 14.20 15.25
CA ALA A 19 27.75 13.47 14.08
C ALA A 19 26.89 12.26 14.46
N VAL A 20 27.31 11.48 15.47
CA VAL A 20 26.53 10.35 16.00
C VAL A 20 25.21 10.83 16.61
N LEU A 21 25.21 11.93 17.38
CA LEU A 21 24.02 12.51 17.99
C LEU A 21 22.99 12.99 16.94
N VAL A 22 23.45 13.62 15.87
CA VAL A 22 22.60 14.04 14.76
C VAL A 22 22.00 12.82 14.05
N PHE A 23 22.78 11.76 13.87
CA PHE A 23 22.32 10.53 13.20
C PHE A 23 21.26 9.76 14.01
N ILE A 24 21.42 9.68 15.34
CA ILE A 24 20.44 9.00 16.22
C ILE A 24 19.17 9.83 16.47
N THR A 25 19.22 11.15 16.32
CA THR A 25 18.07 12.03 16.54
C THR A 25 17.26 12.29 15.26
N GLY A 26 17.74 11.87 14.09
CA GLY A 26 17.13 12.14 12.79
C GLY A 26 15.92 11.27 12.42
N CYS A 27 15.56 10.26 13.22
CA CYS A 27 14.47 9.34 12.92
C CYS A 27 13.56 9.14 14.14
N THR A 28 12.93 10.21 14.63
CA THR A 28 11.97 10.12 15.75
C THR A 28 10.62 10.78 15.45
N GLY A 29 10.31 11.05 14.18
CA GLY A 29 8.95 11.44 13.80
C GLY A 29 8.07 10.20 13.76
N PRO A 30 6.84 10.22 14.32
CA PRO A 30 5.86 9.22 13.94
C PRO A 30 5.67 9.32 12.42
N ASP A 31 5.85 8.21 11.71
CA ASP A 31 5.53 8.15 10.28
C ASP A 31 4.10 8.68 10.08
N PRO A 32 3.85 9.45 9.00
CA PRO A 32 2.49 9.89 8.72
C PRO A 32 1.60 8.65 8.65
N ILE A 33 0.62 8.60 9.55
CA ILE A 33 -0.37 7.52 9.64
C ILE A 33 -1.34 7.72 8.46
N VAL A 34 -0.86 7.48 7.25
CA VAL A 34 -1.71 7.48 6.06
C VAL A 34 -2.38 6.10 6.03
N PRO A 35 -3.72 6.02 6.12
CA PRO A 35 -4.41 4.75 6.00
C PRO A 35 -4.09 4.16 4.62
N ILE A 36 -3.57 2.93 4.61
CA ILE A 36 -3.36 2.16 3.38
C ILE A 36 -4.74 1.70 2.93
N ILE A 37 -5.15 2.14 1.74
CA ILE A 37 -6.45 1.83 1.15
C ILE A 37 -6.28 0.96 -0.11
N ASN A 38 -7.08 -0.10 -0.20
CA ASN A 38 -7.06 -1.07 -1.30
C ASN A 38 -8.43 -1.14 -1.97
N SER A 39 -8.46 -1.08 -3.30
CA SER A 39 -9.68 -1.22 -4.09
C SER A 39 -9.91 -2.66 -4.53
N VAL A 40 -11.15 -3.14 -4.42
CA VAL A 40 -11.59 -4.40 -5.03
C VAL A 40 -12.21 -4.11 -6.39
N THR A 41 -11.76 -4.86 -7.41
CA THR A 41 -12.27 -4.79 -8.79
C THR A 41 -12.75 -6.17 -9.21
N TYR A 42 -13.97 -6.23 -9.75
CA TYR A 42 -14.53 -7.45 -10.35
C TYR A 42 -14.40 -7.38 -11.87
N HIS A 43 -14.00 -8.47 -12.50
CA HIS A 43 -13.89 -8.57 -13.96
C HIS A 43 -15.04 -9.38 -14.56
N GLY A 44 -15.53 -8.97 -15.72
CA GLY A 44 -16.58 -9.70 -16.45
C GLY A 44 -16.10 -10.94 -17.20
N ASN A 45 -14.78 -11.15 -17.35
CA ASN A 45 -14.17 -12.33 -17.96
C ASN A 45 -14.79 -12.73 -19.32
N ASP A 46 -14.85 -11.77 -20.26
CA ASP A 46 -15.42 -11.96 -21.60
C ASP A 46 -16.91 -12.37 -21.61
N SER A 47 -17.66 -12.02 -20.56
CA SER A 47 -19.12 -12.17 -20.56
C SER A 47 -19.76 -11.42 -21.72
N THR A 48 -20.70 -12.07 -22.39
CA THR A 48 -21.49 -11.48 -23.49
C THR A 48 -22.82 -10.91 -23.00
N ALA A 49 -23.23 -11.22 -21.78
CA ALA A 49 -24.44 -10.73 -21.13
C ALA A 49 -24.30 -10.73 -19.59
N GLY A 50 -25.25 -10.09 -18.92
CA GLY A 50 -25.25 -9.90 -17.46
C GLY A 50 -24.51 -8.63 -17.04
N THR A 51 -24.31 -8.47 -15.74
CA THR A 51 -23.67 -7.30 -15.15
C THR A 51 -22.56 -7.71 -14.18
N VAL A 52 -21.43 -7.01 -14.26
CA VAL A 52 -20.30 -7.25 -13.35
C VAL A 52 -20.67 -6.70 -11.96
N PRO A 53 -20.44 -7.46 -10.88
CA PRO A 53 -20.71 -6.97 -9.53
C PRO A 53 -19.95 -5.68 -9.21
N VAL A 54 -20.62 -4.76 -8.54
CA VAL A 54 -20.02 -3.54 -7.98
C VAL A 54 -20.09 -3.64 -6.47
N ASP A 55 -18.94 -3.49 -5.81
CA ASP A 55 -18.84 -3.49 -4.36
C ASP A 55 -18.97 -2.07 -3.81
N PRO A 56 -20.11 -1.72 -3.18
CA PRO A 56 -20.33 -0.38 -2.65
C PRO A 56 -19.49 -0.08 -1.38
N ALA A 57 -18.88 -1.10 -0.78
CA ALA A 57 -18.04 -0.95 0.41
C ALA A 57 -16.55 -0.81 0.07
N SER A 58 -16.15 -1.06 -1.18
CA SER A 58 -14.80 -0.76 -1.69
C SER A 58 -14.63 0.77 -1.85
N PRO A 59 -13.48 1.37 -1.48
CA PRO A 59 -12.22 0.73 -1.05
C PRO A 59 -12.16 0.40 0.46
N TYR A 60 -11.18 -0.43 0.84
CA TYR A 60 -10.98 -0.92 2.20
C TYR A 60 -9.63 -0.50 2.80
N GLU A 61 -9.60 -0.24 4.10
CA GLU A 61 -8.35 -0.07 4.85
C GLU A 61 -7.59 -1.40 5.01
N SER A 62 -6.26 -1.33 5.16
CA SER A 62 -5.43 -2.50 5.43
C SER A 62 -5.85 -3.20 6.73
N GLY A 63 -6.11 -4.50 6.64
CA GLY A 63 -6.60 -5.32 7.77
C GLY A 63 -8.12 -5.39 7.89
N ALA A 64 -8.89 -4.64 7.08
CA ALA A 64 -10.34 -4.76 7.04
C ALA A 64 -10.78 -6.12 6.48
N SER A 65 -11.90 -6.65 6.98
CA SER A 65 -12.53 -7.85 6.43
C SER A 65 -13.32 -7.50 5.17
N VAL A 66 -13.03 -8.18 4.07
CA VAL A 66 -13.69 -8.00 2.77
C VAL A 66 -14.61 -9.19 2.51
N THR A 67 -15.85 -8.92 2.11
CA THR A 67 -16.79 -9.96 1.64
C THR A 67 -16.74 -10.01 0.12
N VAL A 68 -16.37 -11.15 -0.44
CA VAL A 68 -16.41 -11.33 -1.90
C VAL A 68 -17.86 -11.44 -2.34
N LEU A 69 -18.26 -10.59 -3.28
CA LEU A 69 -19.58 -10.63 -3.89
C LEU A 69 -19.65 -11.76 -4.91
N GLY A 70 -20.70 -12.57 -4.83
CA GLY A 70 -21.03 -13.54 -5.87
C GLY A 70 -21.65 -12.87 -7.11
N ASN A 71 -21.92 -13.68 -8.13
CA ASN A 71 -22.48 -13.29 -9.42
C ASN A 71 -23.98 -12.96 -9.33
N LYS A 72 -24.31 -11.87 -8.63
CA LYS A 72 -25.69 -11.36 -8.55
C LYS A 72 -26.20 -10.76 -9.86
N GLY A 73 -25.29 -10.44 -10.78
CA GLY A 73 -25.59 -9.82 -12.05
C GLY A 73 -25.80 -10.80 -13.19
N ASP A 74 -25.85 -12.10 -12.90
CA ASP A 74 -26.06 -13.18 -13.86
C ASP A 74 -25.15 -13.08 -15.08
N LEU A 75 -23.84 -12.92 -14.85
CA LEU A 75 -22.84 -12.99 -15.91
C LEU A 75 -23.01 -14.30 -16.70
N ILE A 76 -23.08 -14.16 -18.02
CA ILE A 76 -23.22 -15.27 -18.97
C ILE A 76 -22.24 -15.04 -20.12
N ARG A 77 -21.61 -16.12 -20.57
CA ARG A 77 -20.88 -16.15 -21.83
C ARG A 77 -21.61 -17.05 -22.82
N ILE A 78 -22.00 -16.49 -23.96
CA ILE A 78 -22.63 -17.20 -25.06
C ILE A 78 -21.58 -17.38 -26.14
N ASN A 79 -21.32 -18.61 -26.58
CA ASN A 79 -20.42 -18.86 -27.70
C ASN A 79 -21.13 -18.62 -29.05
N ASP A 80 -20.37 -18.65 -30.14
CA ASP A 80 -20.90 -18.44 -31.50
C ASP A 80 -22.00 -19.44 -31.91
N GLU A 81 -22.05 -20.60 -31.25
CA GLU A 81 -23.06 -21.66 -31.45
C GLU A 81 -24.33 -21.46 -30.59
N GLY A 82 -24.38 -20.41 -29.75
CA GLY A 82 -25.51 -20.12 -28.87
C GLY A 82 -25.53 -20.88 -27.54
N THR A 83 -24.49 -21.67 -27.25
CA THR A 83 -24.33 -22.37 -25.96
C THR A 83 -23.98 -21.37 -24.86
N SER A 84 -24.75 -21.40 -23.77
CA SER A 84 -24.58 -20.50 -22.62
C SER A 84 -23.76 -21.14 -21.50
N TYR A 85 -22.76 -20.40 -21.01
CA TYR A 85 -21.97 -20.74 -19.83
C TYR A 85 -22.28 -19.75 -18.71
N TYR A 86 -22.81 -20.26 -17.61
CA TYR A 86 -23.11 -19.48 -16.41
C TYR A 86 -21.90 -19.43 -15.50
N PHE A 87 -21.55 -18.24 -15.02
CA PHE A 87 -20.51 -18.09 -14.01
C PHE A 87 -21.15 -18.27 -12.62
N THR A 88 -20.78 -19.30 -11.87
CA THR A 88 -21.37 -19.60 -10.54
C THR A 88 -20.50 -19.14 -9.36
N GLY A 89 -19.65 -18.12 -9.58
CA GLY A 89 -18.82 -17.52 -8.54
C GLY A 89 -19.60 -16.64 -7.57
#